data_AF-A0A424K4J6-F1
#
_entry.id   AF-A0A424K4J6-F1
#
_cell.length_a   1.000
_cell.length_b   1.000
_cell.length_c   1.000
_cell.angle_alpha   90.00
_cell.angle_beta   90.00
_cell.angle_gamma   90.00
#
_symmetry.space_group_name_H-M   'P 1'
#
loop_
_entity.id
_entity.type
_entity.pdbx_description
1 polymer ?
#
loop_
_entity_poly.entity_id
_entity_poly.type
_entity_poly.pdbx_seq_one_letter_code
_entity_poly.pdbx_strand_id
1 'polypeptide(L)'
;MFLLRKKNKFISKFIFFVVLFLPFWSKSLNVFEMSLIGIGSGVVLHQYFDNSLNKESQMMKKSKVIEKYYNSKKRTINSDEFSSMPIQEKLIIIEVYHSYNN
;
A
#
# COMPACT_ATOMS: atom_id res chain seq x y z
N MET A 1 -5.17 32.52 -35.45
CA MET A 1 -4.53 31.99 -34.22
C MET A 1 -3.77 33.02 -33.36
N PHE A 2 -3.66 34.30 -33.77
CA PHE A 2 -2.93 35.33 -33.01
C PHE A 2 -3.77 36.01 -31.91
N LEU A 3 -5.10 36.05 -32.06
CA LEU A 3 -6.03 36.69 -31.11
C LEU A 3 -6.22 35.88 -29.81
N LEU A 4 -6.18 34.54 -29.86
CA LEU A 4 -6.30 33.69 -28.67
C LEU A 4 -5.12 33.87 -27.70
N ARG A 5 -3.90 34.03 -28.24
CA ARG A 5 -2.68 34.18 -27.45
C ARG A 5 -2.62 35.51 -26.69
N LYS A 6 -3.27 36.56 -27.22
CA LYS A 6 -3.34 37.89 -26.59
C LYS A 6 -4.35 37.94 -25.43
N LYS A 7 -5.46 37.21 -25.53
CA LYS A 7 -6.45 37.05 -24.44
C LYS A 7 -5.87 36.33 -23.23
N ASN A 8 -5.05 35.28 -23.44
CA ASN A 8 -4.42 34.53 -22.35
C ASN A 8 -3.49 35.36 -21.46
N LYS A 9 -2.73 36.30 -22.07
CA LYS A 9 -1.85 37.22 -21.30
C LYS A 9 -2.62 38.25 -20.48
N PHE A 10 -3.83 38.62 -20.90
CA PHE A 10 -4.70 39.53 -20.16
C PHE A 10 -5.36 38.81 -18.98
N ILE A 11 -5.83 37.58 -19.21
CA ILE A 11 -6.40 36.73 -18.18
C ILE A 11 -5.37 36.39 -17.11
N SER A 12 -4.13 36.04 -17.48
CA SER A 12 -3.07 35.76 -16.51
C SER A 12 -2.70 36.99 -15.66
N LYS A 13 -2.66 38.18 -16.28
CA LYS A 13 -2.42 39.44 -15.56
C LYS A 13 -3.58 39.80 -14.62
N PHE A 14 -4.81 39.54 -15.04
CA PHE A 14 -6.00 39.75 -14.22
C PHE A 14 -6.03 38.80 -13.02
N ILE A 15 -5.71 37.51 -13.22
CA ILE A 15 -5.60 36.53 -12.12
C ILE A 15 -4.50 36.93 -11.14
N PHE A 16 -3.34 37.37 -11.63
CA PHE A 16 -2.26 37.86 -10.77
C PHE A 16 -2.68 39.10 -9.95
N PHE A 17 -3.42 40.03 -10.57
CA PHE A 17 -3.98 41.19 -9.87
C PHE A 17 -5.02 40.78 -8.83
N VAL A 18 -5.93 39.85 -9.16
CA VAL A 18 -6.92 39.33 -8.21
C VAL A 18 -6.22 38.67 -7.01
N VAL A 19 -5.19 37.85 -7.24
CA VAL A 19 -4.42 37.21 -6.17
C VAL A 19 -3.69 38.22 -5.27
N LEU A 20 -3.13 39.28 -5.85
CA LEU A 20 -2.48 40.36 -5.09
C LEU A 20 -3.45 41.18 -4.23
N PHE A 21 -4.70 41.34 -4.67
CA PHE A 21 -5.73 42.14 -3.99
C PHE A 21 -6.73 41.29 -3.18
N LEU A 22 -6.51 39.98 -3.03
CA LEU A 22 -7.27 39.14 -2.11
C LEU A 22 -7.06 39.40 -0.60
N PRO A 23 -5.98 40.03 -0.08
CA PRO A 23 -5.77 40.08 1.37
C PRO A 23 -6.50 41.25 2.06
N PHE A 24 -7.37 42.01 1.36
CA PHE A 24 -8.04 43.16 1.98
C PHE A 24 -9.08 42.81 3.05
N TRP A 25 -9.48 41.53 3.15
CA TRP A 25 -10.31 41.00 4.24
C TRP A 25 -9.57 39.89 5.00
N SER A 26 -8.35 40.17 5.46
CA SER A 26 -7.69 39.25 6.38
C SER A 26 -8.30 39.37 7.77
N LYS A 27 -9.11 38.40 8.18
CA LYS A 27 -9.22 38.11 9.61
C LYS A 27 -7.87 37.55 10.02
N SER A 28 -7.12 38.34 10.80
CA SER A 28 -5.83 37.94 11.34
C SER A 28 -6.01 36.61 12.09
N LEU A 29 -5.32 35.56 11.65
CA LEU A 29 -5.27 34.32 12.41
C LEU A 29 -4.62 34.62 13.77
N ASN A 30 -5.28 34.19 14.84
CA ASN A 30 -4.67 34.29 16.16
C ASN A 30 -3.42 33.39 16.20
N VAL A 31 -2.42 33.76 17.00
CA VAL A 31 -1.20 32.96 17.25
C VAL A 31 -1.58 31.52 17.64
N PHE A 32 -2.67 31.37 18.39
CA PHE A 32 -3.24 30.06 18.73
C PHE A 32 -3.65 29.24 17.49
N GLU A 33 -4.40 29.84 16.57
CA GLU A 33 -4.86 29.16 15.34
C GLU A 33 -3.68 28.82 14.42
N MET A 34 -2.70 29.73 14.31
CA MET A 34 -1.47 29.48 13.56
C MET A 34 -0.68 28.31 14.17
N SER A 35 -0.62 28.23 15.51
CA SER A 35 0.04 27.14 16.22
C SER A 35 -0.67 25.79 15.97
N LEU A 36 -2.01 25.78 15.96
CA LEU A 36 -2.79 24.57 15.67
C LEU A 36 -2.59 24.09 14.23
N ILE A 37 -2.52 25.01 13.26
CA ILE A 37 -2.21 24.67 11.87
C ILE A 37 -0.79 24.12 11.75
N GLY A 38 0.18 24.73 12.44
CA GLY A 38 1.56 24.24 12.46
C GLY A 38 1.69 22.83 13.05
N ILE A 39 1.06 22.59 14.21
CA ILE A 39 1.05 21.27 14.86
C ILE A 39 0.31 20.25 13.98
N GLY A 40 -0.89 20.59 13.50
CA GLY A 40 -1.72 19.72 12.68
C GLY A 40 -1.03 19.32 11.38
N SER A 41 -0.42 20.28 10.67
CA SER A 41 0.34 20.01 9.44
C SER A 41 1.57 19.15 9.71
N GLY A 42 2.29 19.38 10.82
CA GLY A 42 3.41 18.54 11.24
C GLY A 42 3.01 17.09 11.50
N VAL A 43 1.89 16.86 12.20
CA VAL A 43 1.36 15.50 12.48
C VAL A 43 0.96 14.79 11.19
N VAL A 44 0.25 15.48 10.29
CA VAL A 44 -0.20 14.91 9.01
C VAL A 44 1.01 14.54 8.15
N LEU A 45 2.02 15.42 8.04
CA LEU A 45 3.24 15.12 7.29
C LEU A 45 4.01 13.95 7.91
N HIS A 46 4.14 13.92 9.23
CA HIS A 46 4.80 12.81 9.93
C HIS A 46 4.09 11.48 9.65
N GLN A 47 2.76 11.44 9.72
CA GLN A 47 1.98 10.24 9.39
C GLN A 47 2.09 9.86 7.91
N TYR A 48 2.06 10.83 7.00
CA TYR A 48 2.19 10.58 5.56
C TYR A 48 3.54 9.93 5.21
N PHE A 49 4.62 10.35 5.86
CA PHE A 49 5.96 9.79 5.63
C PHE A 49 6.30 8.60 6.53
N ASP A 50 5.40 8.20 7.44
CA ASP A 50 5.64 7.06 8.31
C ASP A 50 5.49 5.75 7.53
N ASN A 51 6.63 5.18 7.12
CA ASN A 51 6.73 3.89 6.47
C ASN A 51 6.85 2.72 7.46
N SER A 52 6.55 2.93 8.75
CA SER A 52 6.62 1.89 9.78
C SER A 52 5.77 0.67 9.44
N LEU A 53 4.61 0.86 8.80
CA LEU A 53 3.71 -0.21 8.36
C LEU A 53 4.21 -0.96 7.11
N ASN A 54 5.11 -0.39 6.33
CA ASN A 54 5.72 -1.05 5.17
C ASN A 54 6.84 -2.03 5.58
N LYS A 55 7.24 -2.04 6.85
CA LYS A 55 8.20 -3.01 7.36
C LYS A 55 7.49 -4.32 7.65
N GLU A 56 7.86 -5.34 6.88
CA GLU A 56 7.40 -6.69 7.14
C GLU A 56 7.86 -7.15 8.54
N SER A 57 6.89 -7.46 9.40
CA SER A 57 7.18 -7.91 10.77
C SER A 57 7.94 -9.23 10.76
N GLN A 58 8.77 -9.46 11.78
CA GLN A 58 9.49 -10.73 11.94
C GLN A 58 8.53 -11.94 12.00
N MET A 59 7.33 -11.72 12.54
CA MET A 59 6.28 -12.74 12.60
C MET A 59 5.71 -13.05 11.21
N MET A 60 5.48 -12.03 10.38
CA MET A 60 5.05 -12.22 8.99
C MET A 60 6.09 -13.02 8.19
N LYS A 61 7.38 -12.72 8.38
CA LYS A 61 8.47 -13.47 7.74
C LYS A 61 8.47 -14.94 8.12
N LYS A 62 8.32 -15.24 9.42
CA LYS A 62 8.22 -16.62 9.91
C LYS A 62 6.99 -17.33 9.34
N SER A 63 5.84 -16.66 9.33
CA SER A 63 4.61 -17.20 8.75
C SER A 63 4.78 -17.57 7.28
N LYS A 64 5.37 -16.68 6.47
CA LYS A 64 5.64 -16.95 5.04
C LYS A 64 6.55 -18.15 4.82
N VAL A 65 7.57 -18.33 5.65
CA VAL A 65 8.47 -19.50 5.54
C VAL A 65 7.72 -20.79 5.86
N ILE A 66 6.89 -20.78 6.91
CA ILE A 66 6.06 -21.92 7.30
C ILE A 66 5.05 -22.23 6.18
N GLU A 67 4.35 -21.23 5.66
CA GLU A 67 3.40 -21.36 4.57
C GLU A 67 4.06 -21.93 3.31
N LYS A 68 5.25 -21.44 2.94
CA LYS A 68 6.02 -21.96 1.80
C LYS A 68 6.40 -23.43 1.99
N TYR A 69 6.78 -23.83 3.21
CA TYR A 69 7.08 -25.23 3.52
C TYR A 69 5.83 -26.12 3.36
N TYR A 70 4.69 -25.73 3.95
CA TYR A 70 3.45 -26.50 3.82
C TYR A 70 2.95 -26.57 2.36
N ASN A 71 3.03 -25.47 1.62
CA ASN A 71 2.67 -25.45 0.20
C ASN A 71 3.62 -26.30 -0.64
N SER A 72 4.92 -26.35 -0.33
CA SER A 72 5.86 -27.25 -0.99
C SER A 72 5.59 -28.73 -0.70
N LYS A 73 5.03 -29.04 0.47
CA LYS A 73 4.65 -30.40 0.87
C LYS A 73 3.32 -30.85 0.23
N LYS A 74 2.45 -29.89 -0.15
CA LYS A 74 1.24 -30.16 -0.95
C LYS A 74 1.62 -30.47 -2.40
N ARG A 75 2.07 -31.69 -2.64
CA ARG A 75 2.13 -32.26 -3.99
C ARG A 75 0.76 -32.83 -4.31
N THR A 76 0.04 -32.19 -5.24
CA THR A 76 -1.13 -32.80 -5.87
C THR A 76 -0.62 -33.87 -6.83
N ILE A 77 -0.63 -35.12 -6.37
CA ILE A 77 -0.27 -36.26 -7.22
C ILE A 77 -1.49 -36.59 -8.05
N ASN A 78 -1.35 -36.60 -9.37
CA ASN A 78 -2.44 -36.98 -10.25
C ASN A 78 -2.69 -38.50 -10.17
N SER A 79 -3.92 -38.96 -10.42
CA SER A 79 -4.25 -40.39 -10.32
C SER A 79 -3.35 -41.29 -11.18
N ASP A 80 -2.96 -40.79 -12.35
CA ASP A 80 -2.07 -41.49 -13.27
C ASP A 80 -0.63 -41.56 -12.74
N GLU A 81 -0.13 -40.47 -12.17
CA GLU A 81 1.19 -40.44 -11.52
C GLU A 81 1.21 -41.38 -10.31
N PHE A 82 0.18 -41.34 -9.46
CA PHE A 82 0.06 -42.24 -8.32
C PHE A 82 0.06 -43.70 -8.77
N SER A 83 -0.66 -44.04 -9.84
CA SER A 83 -0.74 -45.39 -10.38
C SER A 83 0.60 -45.89 -10.92
N SER A 84 1.44 -45.00 -11.44
CA SER A 84 2.77 -45.31 -11.98
C SER A 84 3.90 -45.44 -10.93
N MET A 85 3.64 -45.03 -9.67
CA MET A 85 4.66 -45.04 -8.61
C MET A 85 5.00 -46.45 -8.09
N PRO A 86 6.24 -46.65 -7.57
CA PRO A 86 6.60 -47.84 -6.81
C PRO A 86 5.67 -48.09 -5.62
N ILE A 87 5.48 -49.36 -5.26
CA ILE A 87 4.55 -49.76 -4.19
C ILE A 87 4.90 -49.12 -2.84
N GLN A 88 6.20 -48.94 -2.54
CA GLN A 88 6.64 -48.33 -1.28
C GLN A 88 6.21 -46.86 -1.17
N GLU A 89 6.33 -46.09 -2.26
CA GLU A 89 5.95 -44.67 -2.29
C GLU A 89 4.43 -44.51 -2.17
N LYS A 90 3.66 -45.39 -2.83
CA LYS A 90 2.20 -45.44 -2.70
C LYS A 90 1.76 -45.65 -1.26
N LEU A 91 2.39 -46.58 -0.54
CA LEU A 91 2.07 -46.88 0.85
C LEU A 91 2.36 -45.70 1.78
N ILE A 92 3.48 -44.99 1.59
CA ILE A 92 3.83 -43.78 2.35
C ILE A 92 2.78 -42.68 2.14
N ILE A 93 2.34 -42.48 0.90
CA ILE A 93 1.31 -41.47 0.58
C ILE A 93 -0.02 -41.81 1.26
N ILE A 94 -0.43 -43.09 1.24
CA ILE A 94 -1.66 -43.56 1.90
C ILE A 94 -1.57 -43.38 3.42
N GLU A 95 -0.44 -43.72 4.03
CA GLU A 95 -0.21 -43.55 5.47
C GLU A 95 -0.31 -42.06 5.88
N VAL A 96 0.34 -41.18 5.12
CA VAL A 96 0.27 -39.73 5.35
C VAL A 96 -1.15 -39.23 5.18
N TYR A 97 -1.88 -39.67 4.15
CA TYR A 97 -3.28 -39.28 3.94
C TYR A 97 -4.19 -39.73 5.10
N HIS A 98 -4.02 -40.96 5.57
CA HIS A 98 -4.77 -41.49 6.71
C HIS A 98 -4.44 -40.73 8.01
N SER A 99 -3.18 -40.35 8.22
CA SER A 99 -2.77 -39.57 9.40
C SER A 99 -3.32 -38.14 9.42
N TYR A 100 -3.75 -37.57 8.28
CA TYR A 100 -4.37 -36.25 8.23
C TYR A 100 -5.89 -36.27 8.42
N ASN A 101 -6.55 -37.41 8.19
CA ASN A 101 -8.01 -37.58 8.29
C ASN A 101 -8.49 -38.15 9.64
N ASN A 102 -7.57 -38.56 10.51
CA ASN A 102 -7.81 -38.97 11.90
C ASN A 102 -7.31 -37.87 12.84
#